data_AF-K2BCI7-F1
#
_entry.id   AF-K2BCI7-F1
#
_cell.length_a   1.000
_cell.length_b   1.000
_cell.length_c   1.000
_cell.angle_alpha   90.00
_cell.angle_beta   90.00
_cell.angle_gamma   90.00
#
_symmetry.space_group_name_H-M   'P 1'
#
loop_
_entity.id
_entity.type
_entity.pdbx_description
1 polymer ?
#
loop_
_entity_poly.entity_id
_entity_poly.type
_entity_poly.pdbx_seq_one_letter_code
_entity_poly.pdbx_strand_id
1 'polypeptide(L)'
;MQNNKLLFLLILVWFLILYHAFVLIKIRKKGKIIKNEENEIISLFFSKVNKLPAFIEIMKKYVNYPDVFEELIHLHKLWIIYNISSIYDLLSLNSRINKEFIFLMKLSAKIQDIHKDWNFLYIKNYILFYEKDIEKEISEISSKIENYNKLLKIKNYLLIWLLFPISEKIEL
;
A
#
# COMPACT_ATOMS: atom_id res chain seq x y z
N MET A 1 23.79 -27.95 -47.47
CA MET A 1 24.29 -27.47 -46.16
C MET A 1 23.73 -26.10 -45.72
N GLN A 2 23.47 -25.14 -46.62
CA GLN A 2 22.92 -23.81 -46.24
C GLN A 2 21.51 -23.87 -45.63
N ASN A 3 20.59 -24.69 -46.15
CA ASN A 3 19.21 -24.78 -45.64
C ASN A 3 19.13 -25.27 -44.18
N ASN A 4 20.01 -26.18 -43.77
CA ASN A 4 20.02 -26.70 -42.39
C ASN A 4 20.47 -25.64 -41.37
N LYS A 5 21.37 -24.72 -41.78
CA LYS A 5 21.80 -23.60 -40.93
C LYS A 5 20.69 -22.57 -40.75
N LEU A 6 19.94 -22.30 -41.81
CA LEU A 6 18.81 -21.36 -41.78
C LEU A 6 17.66 -21.89 -40.92
N LEU A 7 17.34 -23.18 -41.03
CA LEU A 7 16.35 -23.85 -40.19
C LEU A 7 16.74 -23.82 -38.70
N PHE A 8 18.01 -24.09 -38.39
CA PHE A 8 18.52 -24.00 -37.01
C PHE A 8 18.40 -22.58 -36.44
N LEU A 9 18.75 -21.56 -37.23
CA LEU A 9 18.58 -20.15 -36.86
C LEU A 9 17.12 -19.79 -36.58
N LEU A 10 16.19 -20.24 -37.43
CA LEU A 10 14.75 -20.00 -37.24
C LEU A 10 14.22 -20.64 -35.95
N ILE A 11 14.67 -21.87 -35.64
CA ILE A 11 14.31 -22.55 -34.39
C ILE A 11 14.82 -21.76 -33.18
N LEU A 12 16.07 -21.31 -33.23
CA LEU A 12 16.68 -20.54 -32.13
C LEU A 12 15.94 -19.21 -31.90
N VAL A 13 15.59 -18.50 -32.98
CA VAL A 13 14.77 -17.28 -32.91
C VAL A 13 13.38 -17.58 -32.34
N TRP A 14 12.75 -18.68 -32.73
CA TRP A 14 11.44 -19.07 -32.20
C TRP A 14 11.47 -19.35 -30.69
N PHE A 15 12.48 -20.06 -30.20
CA PHE A 15 12.68 -20.29 -28.77
C PHE A 15 12.88 -18.98 -27.99
N LEU A 16 13.64 -18.02 -28.55
CA LEU A 16 13.81 -16.70 -27.95
C LEU A 16 12.49 -15.95 -27.86
N ILE A 17 11.67 -15.95 -28.92
CA ILE A 17 10.34 -15.30 -28.93
C ILE A 17 9.43 -15.91 -27.86
N LEU A 18 9.36 -17.26 -27.79
CA LEU A 18 8.55 -17.96 -26.79
C LEU A 18 9.00 -17.65 -25.36
N TYR A 19 10.31 -17.65 -25.12
CA TYR A 19 10.88 -17.28 -23.82
C TYR A 19 10.50 -15.85 -23.43
N HIS A 20 10.60 -14.90 -24.38
CA HIS A 20 10.20 -13.51 -24.15
C HIS A 20 8.72 -13.36 -23.83
N ALA A 21 7.85 -14.01 -24.61
CA ALA A 21 6.41 -14.00 -24.36
C ALA A 21 6.09 -14.53 -22.97
N PHE A 22 6.74 -15.62 -22.55
CA PHE A 22 6.59 -16.20 -21.22
C PHE A 22 7.01 -15.22 -20.10
N VAL A 23 8.17 -14.55 -20.24
CA VAL A 23 8.64 -13.55 -19.27
C VAL A 23 7.67 -12.37 -19.19
N LEU A 24 7.17 -11.85 -20.32
CA LEU A 24 6.21 -10.75 -20.34
C LEU A 24 4.89 -11.12 -19.66
N ILE A 25 4.36 -12.31 -19.90
CA ILE A 25 3.15 -12.82 -19.23
C ILE A 25 3.38 -12.86 -17.71
N LYS A 26 4.54 -13.37 -17.27
CA LYS A 26 4.89 -13.47 -15.85
C LYS A 26 4.98 -12.09 -15.19
N ILE A 27 5.61 -11.12 -15.84
CA ILE A 27 5.71 -9.73 -15.37
C ILE A 27 4.31 -9.10 -15.27
N ARG A 28 3.48 -9.21 -16.30
CA ARG A 28 2.09 -8.67 -16.28
C ARG A 28 1.26 -9.28 -15.16
N LYS A 29 1.34 -10.60 -14.96
CA LYS A 29 0.62 -11.29 -13.88
C LYS A 29 1.07 -10.79 -12.51
N LYS A 30 2.38 -10.72 -12.27
CA LYS A 30 2.92 -10.19 -11.00
C LYS A 30 2.53 -8.73 -10.77
N GLY A 31 2.60 -7.87 -11.80
CA GLY A 31 2.18 -6.48 -11.71
C GLY A 31 0.70 -6.33 -11.34
N LYS A 32 -0.17 -7.19 -11.88
CA LYS A 32 -1.59 -7.22 -11.52
C LYS A 32 -1.82 -7.68 -10.07
N ILE A 33 -1.08 -8.68 -9.60
CA ILE A 33 -1.14 -9.15 -8.20
C ILE A 33 -0.75 -8.02 -7.26
N ILE A 34 0.39 -7.37 -7.48
CA ILE A 34 0.83 -6.24 -6.65
C ILE A 34 -0.21 -5.12 -6.66
N LYS A 35 -0.78 -4.79 -7.83
CA LYS A 35 -1.83 -3.76 -7.90
C LYS A 35 -3.08 -4.11 -7.08
N ASN A 36 -3.48 -5.38 -7.06
CA ASN A 36 -4.60 -5.82 -6.26
C ASN A 36 -4.31 -5.69 -4.75
N GLU A 37 -3.11 -6.08 -4.33
CA GLU A 37 -2.67 -5.96 -2.93
C GLU A 37 -2.53 -4.48 -2.51
N GLU A 38 -2.03 -3.60 -3.39
CA GLU A 38 -2.03 -2.14 -3.16
C GLU A 38 -3.45 -1.61 -2.91
N ASN A 39 -4.44 -2.07 -3.70
CA ASN A 39 -5.83 -1.68 -3.50
C ASN A 39 -6.43 -2.20 -2.19
N GLU A 40 -6.00 -3.38 -1.74
CA GLU A 40 -6.42 -3.95 -0.46
C GLU A 40 -5.89 -3.11 0.71
N ILE A 41 -4.61 -2.72 0.68
CA ILE A 41 -4.01 -1.80 1.67
C ILE A 41 -4.76 -0.46 1.68
N ILE A 42 -5.11 0.08 0.51
CA ILE A 42 -5.91 1.30 0.40
C ILE A 42 -7.29 1.12 1.05
N SER A 43 -7.95 -0.02 0.83
CA SER A 43 -9.25 -0.33 1.44
C SER A 43 -9.18 -0.44 2.97
N LEU A 44 -8.14 -1.10 3.50
CA LEU A 44 -7.89 -1.20 4.94
C LEU A 44 -7.68 0.18 5.57
N PHE A 45 -6.88 1.03 4.92
CA PHE A 45 -6.67 2.40 5.34
C PHE A 45 -7.97 3.22 5.36
N PHE A 46 -8.79 3.12 4.32
CA PHE A 46 -10.08 3.81 4.28
C PHE A 46 -11.00 3.35 5.41
N SER A 47 -11.06 2.03 5.64
CA SER A 47 -11.83 1.46 6.74
C SER A 47 -11.40 2.04 8.09
N LYS A 48 -10.09 2.15 8.32
CA LYS A 48 -9.50 2.78 9.51
C LYS A 48 -9.88 4.26 9.64
N VAL A 49 -9.61 5.06 8.61
CA VAL A 49 -9.76 6.52 8.62
C VAL A 49 -11.21 6.96 8.75
N ASN A 50 -12.15 6.17 8.22
CA ASN A 50 -13.60 6.40 8.36
C ASN A 50 -14.10 6.39 9.82
N LYS A 51 -13.33 5.83 10.77
CA LYS A 51 -13.69 5.83 12.19
C LYS A 51 -13.10 7.00 12.97
N LEU A 52 -12.20 7.80 12.38
CA LEU A 52 -11.59 8.94 13.08
C LEU A 52 -12.60 9.99 13.55
N PRO A 53 -13.63 10.39 12.77
CA PRO A 53 -14.62 11.35 13.26
C PRO A 53 -15.34 10.85 14.52
N ALA A 54 -15.76 9.58 14.52
CA ALA A 54 -16.43 8.98 15.67
C ALA A 54 -15.49 8.85 16.88
N PHE A 55 -14.21 8.53 16.66
CA PHE A 55 -13.19 8.52 17.70
C PHE A 55 -13.06 9.91 18.37
N ILE A 56 -12.94 10.96 17.56
CA ILE A 56 -12.83 12.34 18.03
C ILE A 56 -14.07 12.75 18.82
N GLU A 57 -15.27 12.48 18.31
CA GLU A 57 -16.53 12.83 18.98
C GLU A 57 -16.69 12.12 20.34
N ILE A 58 -16.23 10.88 20.47
CA ILE A 58 -16.21 10.19 21.77
C ILE A 58 -15.21 10.88 22.71
N MET A 59 -13.98 11.14 22.24
CA MET A 59 -12.96 11.77 23.08
C MET A 59 -13.33 13.17 23.55
N LYS A 60 -14.01 13.98 22.72
CA LYS A 60 -14.49 15.32 23.08
C LYS A 60 -15.40 15.35 24.30
N LYS A 61 -16.09 14.24 24.62
CA LYS A 61 -16.91 14.14 25.84
C LYS A 61 -16.08 14.17 27.12
N TYR A 62 -14.79 13.86 27.01
CA TYR A 62 -13.87 13.68 28.13
C TYR A 62 -12.70 14.69 28.11
N VAL A 63 -12.50 15.40 27.01
CA VAL A 63 -11.37 16.32 26.79
C VAL A 63 -11.91 17.71 26.46
N ASN A 64 -11.57 18.68 27.30
CA ASN A 64 -12.06 20.06 27.19
C ASN A 64 -11.19 20.98 26.31
N TYR A 65 -10.15 20.45 25.67
CA TYR A 65 -9.20 21.18 24.84
C TYR A 65 -9.44 20.81 23.37
N PRO A 66 -10.13 21.64 22.57
CA PRO A 66 -10.50 21.28 21.19
C PRO A 66 -9.29 21.22 20.23
N ASP A 67 -8.26 22.02 20.52
CA ASP A 67 -7.02 22.16 19.79
C ASP A 67 -6.25 20.84 19.65
N VAL A 68 -6.35 19.96 20.63
CA VAL A 68 -5.69 18.64 20.61
C VAL A 68 -6.19 17.73 19.48
N PHE A 69 -7.34 18.03 18.88
CA PHE A 69 -7.91 17.27 17.78
C PHE A 69 -7.67 17.90 16.41
N GLU A 70 -7.18 19.15 16.35
CA GLU A 70 -7.12 19.92 15.10
C GLU A 70 -6.27 19.25 14.03
N GLU A 71 -5.07 18.75 14.37
CA GLU A 71 -4.20 18.08 13.41
C GLU A 71 -4.85 16.80 12.89
N LEU A 72 -5.45 15.96 13.75
CA LEU A 72 -6.10 14.73 13.31
C LEU A 72 -7.32 15.03 12.41
N ILE A 73 -8.09 16.08 12.72
CA ILE A 73 -9.19 16.56 11.88
C ILE A 73 -8.65 17.05 10.54
N HIS A 74 -7.56 17.81 10.54
CA HIS A 74 -6.91 18.31 9.33
C HIS A 74 -6.44 17.15 8.44
N LEU A 75 -5.74 16.17 9.01
CA LEU A 75 -5.28 14.96 8.30
C LEU A 75 -6.44 14.16 7.71
N HIS A 76 -7.54 14.02 8.45
CA HIS A 76 -8.74 13.36 7.95
C HIS A 76 -9.36 14.12 6.77
N LYS A 77 -9.38 15.46 6.81
CA LYS A 77 -9.83 16.29 5.67
C LYS A 77 -8.91 16.14 4.46
N LEU A 78 -7.59 16.11 4.66
CA LEU A 78 -6.64 15.87 3.57
C LEU A 78 -6.95 14.54 2.89
N TRP A 79 -7.20 13.47 3.65
CA TRP A 79 -7.58 12.18 3.08
C TRP A 79 -8.80 12.28 2.14
N ILE A 80 -9.88 12.96 2.58
CA ILE A 80 -11.10 13.13 1.78
C ILE A 80 -10.81 13.87 0.47
N ILE A 81 -9.94 14.89 0.52
CA ILE A 81 -9.67 15.79 -0.61
C ILE A 81 -8.71 15.14 -1.62
N TYR A 82 -7.69 14.41 -1.16
CA TYR A 82 -6.55 14.01 -2.00
C TYR A 82 -6.86 12.85 -2.96
N ASN A 83 -8.07 12.26 -2.95
CA ASN A 83 -8.46 11.14 -3.83
C ASN A 83 -7.32 10.12 -4.00
N ILE A 84 -6.82 9.60 -2.87
CA ILE A 84 -5.58 8.82 -2.81
C ILE A 84 -5.66 7.63 -3.77
N SER A 85 -4.94 7.75 -4.89
CA SER A 85 -4.87 6.73 -5.94
C SER A 85 -3.60 5.88 -5.86
N SER A 86 -2.70 6.24 -4.94
CA SER A 86 -1.36 5.67 -4.83
C SER A 86 -1.06 5.26 -3.39
N ILE A 87 -0.47 4.08 -3.22
CA ILE A 87 -0.05 3.58 -1.91
C ILE A 87 1.02 4.48 -1.28
N TYR A 88 1.84 5.18 -2.06
CA TYR A 88 2.91 6.03 -1.52
C TYR A 88 2.36 7.27 -0.81
N ASP A 89 1.38 7.93 -1.43
CA ASP A 89 0.69 9.08 -0.83
C ASP A 89 -0.05 8.65 0.45
N LEU A 90 -0.58 7.41 0.43
CA LEU A 90 -1.21 6.80 1.58
C LEU A 90 -0.25 6.58 2.74
N LEU A 91 0.96 6.05 2.50
CA LEU A 91 1.93 5.75 3.57
C LEU A 91 2.30 6.99 4.37
N SER A 92 2.56 8.11 3.68
CA SER A 92 2.89 9.37 4.34
C SER A 92 1.74 9.84 5.23
N LEU A 93 0.51 9.83 4.69
CA LEU A 93 -0.67 10.23 5.43
C LEU A 93 -0.97 9.28 6.60
N ASN A 94 -0.80 7.98 6.38
CA ASN A 94 -0.99 6.94 7.39
C ASN A 94 -0.06 7.14 8.58
N SER A 95 1.23 7.39 8.32
CA SER A 95 2.22 7.66 9.36
C SER A 95 1.84 8.89 10.21
N ARG A 96 1.42 9.99 9.57
CA ARG A 96 0.97 11.20 10.26
C ARG A 96 -0.28 10.93 11.10
N ILE A 97 -1.29 10.27 10.54
CA ILE A 97 -2.52 9.90 11.26
C ILE A 97 -2.20 9.01 12.47
N ASN A 98 -1.34 8.00 12.30
CA ASN A 98 -0.97 7.09 13.37
C ASN A 98 -0.24 7.82 14.51
N LYS A 99 0.66 8.76 14.17
CA LYS A 99 1.33 9.60 15.17
C LYS A 99 0.33 10.40 16.01
N GLU A 100 -0.63 11.06 15.38
CA GLU A 100 -1.66 11.84 16.08
C GLU A 100 -2.60 10.94 16.88
N PHE A 101 -2.98 9.79 16.33
CA PHE A 101 -3.75 8.79 17.06
C PHE A 101 -3.02 8.31 18.33
N ILE A 102 -1.73 8.00 18.24
CA ILE A 102 -0.90 7.61 19.40
C ILE A 102 -0.82 8.73 20.43
N PHE A 103 -0.70 9.99 20.00
CA PHE A 103 -0.74 11.14 20.89
C PHE A 103 -2.06 11.20 21.69
N LEU A 104 -3.20 11.09 20.99
CA LEU A 104 -4.51 11.04 21.64
C LEU A 104 -4.68 9.81 22.54
N MET A 105 -4.09 8.68 22.18
CA MET A 105 -4.08 7.50 23.04
C MET A 105 -3.28 7.73 24.33
N LYS A 106 -2.12 8.40 24.25
CA LYS A 106 -1.35 8.80 25.44
C LYS A 106 -2.12 9.78 26.33
N LEU A 107 -2.86 10.71 25.72
CA LEU A 107 -3.75 11.63 26.43
C LEU A 107 -4.87 10.86 27.14
N SER A 108 -5.53 9.93 26.43
CA SER A 108 -6.63 9.13 26.98
C SER A 108 -6.21 8.32 28.21
N ALA A 109 -4.96 7.83 28.26
CA ALA A 109 -4.40 7.11 29.41
C ALA A 109 -4.38 7.91 30.72
N LYS A 110 -4.55 9.23 30.67
CA LYS A 110 -4.65 10.10 31.86
C LYS A 110 -6.09 10.32 32.32
N ILE A 111 -7.08 9.84 31.56
CA ILE A 111 -8.50 10.09 31.80
C ILE A 111 -9.19 8.76 32.10
N GLN A 112 -9.27 8.39 33.37
CA GLN A 112 -9.71 7.04 33.76
C GLN A 112 -11.13 6.69 33.28
N ASP A 113 -12.04 7.66 33.19
CA ASP A 113 -13.43 7.42 32.81
C ASP A 113 -13.61 7.06 31.33
N ILE A 114 -12.72 7.52 30.44
CA ILE A 114 -12.80 7.18 29.01
C ILE A 114 -12.59 5.67 28.79
N HIS A 115 -11.81 5.03 29.66
CA HIS A 115 -11.55 3.60 29.60
C HIS A 115 -12.72 2.74 30.04
N LYS A 116 -13.78 3.33 30.59
CA LYS A 116 -15.05 2.66 30.91
C LYS A 116 -16.07 2.79 29.77
N ASP A 117 -15.84 3.69 28.81
CA ASP A 117 -16.71 3.85 27.65
C ASP A 117 -16.46 2.73 26.63
N TRP A 118 -17.46 1.86 26.46
CA TRP A 118 -17.41 0.75 25.50
C TRP A 118 -17.23 1.23 24.05
N ASN A 119 -17.79 2.37 23.67
CA ASN A 119 -17.63 2.91 22.32
C ASN A 119 -16.19 3.37 22.10
N PHE A 120 -15.58 4.00 23.11
CA PHE A 120 -14.17 4.37 23.05
C PHE A 120 -13.29 3.14 22.86
N LEU A 121 -13.49 2.11 23.70
CA LEU A 121 -12.72 0.86 23.64
C LEU A 121 -12.89 0.17 22.28
N TYR A 122 -14.12 0.11 21.77
CA TYR A 122 -14.43 -0.50 20.48
C TYR A 122 -13.72 0.24 19.34
N ILE A 123 -13.87 1.56 19.22
CA ILE A 123 -13.27 2.33 18.12
C ILE A 123 -11.75 2.32 18.20
N LYS A 124 -11.18 2.46 19.41
CA LYS A 124 -9.74 2.32 19.63
C LYS A 124 -9.22 0.99 19.11
N ASN A 125 -9.85 -0.11 19.51
CA ASN A 125 -9.43 -1.45 19.12
C ASN A 125 -9.60 -1.67 17.61
N TYR A 126 -10.65 -1.12 17.02
CA TYR A 126 -10.86 -1.13 15.57
C TYR A 126 -9.72 -0.42 14.83
N ILE A 127 -9.36 0.81 15.22
CA ILE A 127 -8.27 1.56 14.58
C ILE A 127 -6.94 0.82 14.71
N LEU A 128 -6.65 0.28 15.91
CA LEU A 128 -5.42 -0.50 16.15
C LEU A 128 -5.38 -1.81 15.37
N PHE A 129 -6.51 -2.47 15.17
CA PHE A 129 -6.62 -3.68 14.37
C PHE A 129 -6.22 -3.40 12.92
N TYR A 130 -6.82 -2.38 12.30
CA TYR A 130 -6.49 -2.01 10.92
C TYR A 130 -5.06 -1.49 10.76
N GLU A 131 -4.51 -0.78 11.75
CA GLU A 131 -3.09 -0.36 11.68
C GLU A 131 -2.15 -1.56 11.54
N LYS A 132 -2.37 -2.60 12.36
CA LYS A 132 -1.57 -3.82 12.32
C LYS A 132 -1.72 -4.57 11.00
N ASP A 133 -2.94 -4.66 10.47
CA ASP A 133 -3.18 -5.31 9.18
C ASP A 133 -2.49 -4.53 8.04
N ILE A 134 -2.58 -3.19 8.05
CA ILE A 134 -1.89 -2.34 7.08
C ILE A 134 -0.37 -2.56 7.14
N GLU A 135 0.24 -2.51 8.34
CA GLU A 135 1.68 -2.74 8.51
C GLU A 135 2.11 -4.12 8.01
N LYS A 136 1.30 -5.15 8.28
CA LYS A 136 1.55 -6.51 7.81
C LYS A 136 1.51 -6.60 6.29
N GLU A 137 0.44 -6.09 5.67
CA GLU A 137 0.27 -6.14 4.21
C GLU A 137 1.36 -5.33 3.49
N ILE A 138 1.78 -4.18 4.04
CA ILE A 138 2.92 -3.40 3.51
C ILE A 138 4.21 -4.23 3.54
N SER A 139 4.50 -4.89 4.65
CA SER A 139 5.68 -5.74 4.78
C SER A 139 5.67 -6.89 3.76
N GLU A 140 4.52 -7.53 3.57
CA GLU A 140 4.36 -8.63 2.62
C GLU A 140 4.55 -8.16 1.16
N ILE A 141 3.96 -7.02 0.79
CA ILE A 141 4.04 -6.51 -0.58
C ILE A 141 5.43 -5.97 -0.95
N SER A 142 6.19 -5.41 0.01
CA SER A 142 7.57 -4.94 -0.25
C SER A 142 8.45 -6.05 -0.83
N SER A 143 8.35 -7.27 -0.29
CA SER A 143 9.09 -8.43 -0.82
C SER A 143 8.68 -8.81 -2.24
N LYS A 144 7.40 -8.63 -2.60
CA LYS A 144 6.86 -8.93 -3.92
C LYS A 144 7.27 -7.86 -4.95
N ILE A 145 7.31 -6.59 -4.52
CA ILE A 145 7.81 -5.47 -5.32
C ILE A 145 9.30 -5.65 -5.64
N GLU A 146 10.13 -6.00 -4.66
CA GLU A 146 11.56 -6.26 -4.89
C GLU A 146 11.75 -7.39 -5.94
N ASN A 147 10.99 -8.48 -5.80
CA ASN A 147 11.00 -9.60 -6.74
C ASN A 147 10.49 -9.22 -8.15
N TYR A 148 9.54 -8.27 -8.24
CA TYR A 148 9.05 -7.74 -9.50
C TYR A 148 10.09 -6.85 -10.17
N ASN A 149 10.73 -5.96 -9.41
CA ASN A 149 11.79 -5.09 -9.88
C ASN A 149 13.02 -5.89 -10.35
N LYS A 150 13.41 -6.95 -9.63
CA LYS A 150 14.46 -7.89 -10.08
C LYS A 150 14.13 -8.51 -11.44
N LEU A 151 12.88 -8.93 -11.66
CA LEU A 151 12.46 -9.49 -12.95
C LEU A 151 12.44 -8.45 -14.07
N LEU A 152 12.06 -7.20 -13.76
CA LEU A 152 12.15 -6.09 -14.72
C LEU A 152 13.60 -5.75 -15.06
N LYS A 153 14.52 -5.77 -14.10
CA LYS A 153 15.96 -5.59 -14.32
C LYS A 153 16.52 -6.69 -15.24
N ILE A 154 16.18 -7.95 -15.01
CA ILE A 154 16.59 -9.06 -15.90
C ILE A 154 16.02 -8.85 -17.30
N LYS A 155 14.75 -8.45 -17.41
CA LYS A 155 14.13 -8.09 -18.69
C LYS A 155 14.93 -6.96 -19.38
N ASN A 156 15.32 -5.91 -18.65
CA ASN A 156 16.05 -4.72 -19.13
C ASN A 156 17.37 -5.02 -19.85
N TYR A 157 18.07 -6.08 -19.43
CA TYR A 157 19.32 -6.49 -20.09
C TYR A 157 19.12 -7.15 -21.47
N LEU A 158 17.89 -7.52 -21.83
CA LEU A 158 17.59 -8.12 -23.13
C LEU A 158 17.23 -7.02 -24.15
N LEU A 159 18.13 -6.77 -25.12
CA LEU A 159 18.10 -5.76 -26.20
C LEU A 159 16.79 -5.61 -27.02
N ILE A 160 15.85 -6.54 -26.90
CA ILE A 160 14.50 -6.53 -27.52
C ILE A 160 13.55 -5.49 -26.84
N TRP A 161 14.12 -4.63 -26.00
CA TRP A 161 13.43 -3.84 -24.97
C TRP A 161 12.62 -2.62 -25.44
N LEU A 162 12.86 -2.14 -26.66
CA LEU A 162 12.20 -0.94 -27.18
C LEU A 162 10.68 -1.10 -27.40
N LEU A 163 10.16 -2.33 -27.46
CA LEU A 163 8.78 -2.58 -27.90
C LEU A 163 7.74 -2.57 -26.76
N PHE A 164 8.13 -2.71 -25.49
CA PHE A 164 7.18 -2.76 -24.36
C PHE A 164 7.69 -2.05 -23.12
N PRO A 165 7.40 -0.75 -22.94
CA PRO A 165 7.73 -0.02 -21.73
C PRO A 165 6.89 -0.57 -20.56
N ILE A 166 7.58 -1.13 -19.56
CA ILE A 166 6.97 -1.51 -18.27
C ILE A 166 7.85 -0.85 -17.21
N SER A 167 7.26 0.01 -16.38
CA SER A 167 7.96 0.76 -15.36
C SER A 167 8.23 -0.09 -14.12
N GLU A 168 9.39 0.15 -13.50
CA GLU A 168 9.67 -0.34 -12.15
C GLU A 168 8.66 0.24 -11.15
N LYS A 169 8.45 -0.47 -10.04
CA LYS A 169 7.68 0.04 -8.90
C LYS A 169 8.64 0.56 -7.84
N ILE A 170 8.26 1.62 -7.14
CA ILE A 170 9.08 2.17 -6.07
C ILE A 170 9.03 1.20 -4.87
N GLU A 171 10.17 0.93 -4.25
CA GLU A 171 10.26 0.08 -3.04
C GLU A 171 9.64 0.83 -1.85
N LEU A 172 8.82 0.12 -1.05
CA LEU A 172 8.04 0.64 0.07
C LEU A 172 8.77 0.45 1.40
#